data_AF-W6U698-F1
#
_entry.id   AF-W6U698-F1
#
_cell.length_a   1.000
_cell.length_b   1.000
_cell.length_c   1.000
_cell.angle_alpha   90.00
_cell.angle_beta   90.00
_cell.angle_gamma   90.00
#
_symmetry.space_group_name_H-M   'P 1'
#
loop_
_entity.id
_entity.type
_entity.pdbx_description
1 polymer ?
#
loop_
_entity_poly.entity_id
_entity_poly.type
_entity_poly.pdbx_seq_one_letter_code
_entity_poly.pdbx_strand_id
1 'polypeptide(L)'
;MKASDLRVGNLVKHKQGADIIVRVDKSWFAPGLKRLIEQIYEPIPITEEWLLKFGFKAIVGKKLWFTIPMTEGIQLDYDNGTFYLSGHGTHITFISGIQDVHTLQNFYFENTGRELTLVE
;
A
#
# COMPACT_ATOMS: atom_id res chain seq x y z
N MET A 1 1.32 -13.27 -1.30
CA MET A 1 1.83 -12.66 -0.05
C MET A 1 2.51 -13.72 0.79
N LYS A 2 3.75 -13.50 1.21
CA LYS A 2 4.36 -14.31 2.28
C LYS A 2 4.17 -13.57 3.59
N ALA A 3 3.93 -14.27 4.69
CA ALA A 3 3.75 -13.63 5.99
C ALA A 3 5.03 -12.92 6.49
N SER A 4 6.19 -13.25 5.92
CA SER A 4 7.45 -12.52 6.15
C SER A 4 7.49 -11.12 5.53
N ASP A 5 6.60 -10.83 4.59
CA ASP A 5 6.54 -9.53 3.91
C ASP A 5 5.65 -8.54 4.68
N LEU A 6 5.00 -9.00 5.75
CA LEU A 6 4.08 -8.21 6.56
C LEU A 6 4.79 -7.50 7.71
N ARG A 7 4.27 -6.31 8.03
CA ARG A 7 4.62 -5.49 9.19
C ARG A 7 3.35 -5.15 9.98
N VAL A 8 3.52 -4.92 11.29
CA VAL A 8 2.45 -4.35 12.13
C VAL A 8 1.90 -3.10 11.47
N GLY A 9 0.57 -3.02 11.35
CA GLY A 9 -0.13 -1.93 10.68
C GLY A 9 -0.57 -2.22 9.25
N ASN A 10 -0.02 -3.25 8.59
CA ASN A 10 -0.47 -3.62 7.25
C ASN A 10 -1.95 -4.05 7.23
N LEU A 11 -2.65 -3.76 6.14
CA LEU A 11 -4.01 -4.24 5.88
C LEU A 11 -3.97 -5.47 4.98
N VAL A 12 -4.73 -6.49 5.37
CA VAL A 12 -4.91 -7.73 4.60
C VAL A 12 -6.37 -8.14 4.59
N LYS A 13 -6.76 -8.97 3.62
CA LYS A 13 -8.12 -9.49 3.49
C LYS A 13 -8.20 -10.91 4.08
N HIS A 14 -9.27 -11.21 4.80
CA HIS A 14 -9.57 -12.58 5.23
C HIS A 14 -10.19 -13.37 4.07
N LYS A 15 -9.65 -14.54 3.72
CA LYS A 15 -10.08 -15.31 2.54
C LYS A 15 -11.51 -15.84 2.63
N GLN A 16 -11.95 -16.22 3.83
CA GLN A 16 -13.26 -16.87 4.04
C GLN A 16 -14.36 -15.88 4.46
N GLY A 17 -14.02 -14.61 4.65
CA GLY A 17 -14.97 -13.57 5.03
C GLY A 17 -15.04 -12.56 3.90
N ALA A 18 -16.16 -12.51 3.18
CA ALA A 18 -16.35 -11.51 2.13
C ALA A 18 -16.09 -10.11 2.72
N ASP A 19 -15.04 -9.47 2.22
CA ASP A 19 -14.60 -8.11 2.54
C ASP A 19 -14.24 -7.80 4.00
N ILE A 20 -13.87 -8.82 4.78
CA ILE A 20 -13.27 -8.57 6.09
C ILE A 20 -11.81 -8.14 5.90
N ILE A 21 -11.55 -6.85 6.14
CA ILE A 21 -10.22 -6.28 6.19
C ILE A 21 -9.71 -6.31 7.63
N VAL A 22 -8.51 -6.84 7.83
CA VAL A 22 -7.87 -6.93 9.13
C VAL A 22 -6.53 -6.19 9.10
N ARG A 23 -6.22 -5.50 10.21
CA ARG A 23 -4.92 -4.87 10.43
C ARG A 23 -3.99 -5.84 11.14
N VAL A 24 -2.80 -6.06 10.59
CA VAL A 24 -1.75 -6.87 11.19
C VAL A 24 -1.31 -6.27 12.51
N ASP A 25 -1.27 -7.09 13.57
CA ASP A 25 -0.82 -6.69 14.89
C ASP A 25 0.35 -7.57 15.38
N LYS A 26 0.92 -7.23 16.55
CA LYS A 26 2.11 -7.91 17.07
C LYS A 26 1.91 -9.41 17.34
N SER A 27 0.68 -9.84 17.64
CA SER A 27 0.37 -11.25 17.93
C SER A 27 0.58 -12.16 16.71
N TRP A 28 0.52 -11.62 15.49
CA TRP A 28 0.71 -12.37 14.25
C TRP A 28 2.14 -12.92 14.10
N PHE A 29 3.11 -12.33 14.80
CA PHE A 29 4.50 -12.74 14.74
C PHE A 29 4.88 -13.76 15.81
N ALA A 30 3.90 -14.34 16.52
CA ALA A 30 4.16 -15.43 17.44
C ALA A 30 4.74 -16.66 16.72
N PRO A 31 5.66 -17.41 17.35
CA PRO A 31 6.27 -18.60 16.75
C PRO A 31 5.21 -19.58 16.24
N GLY A 32 5.38 -20.08 15.02
CA GLY A 32 4.49 -21.08 14.42
C GLY A 32 3.27 -20.54 13.65
N LEU A 33 2.97 -19.24 13.71
CA LEU A 33 1.78 -18.68 13.04
C LEU A 33 1.97 -18.37 11.54
N LYS A 34 3.21 -18.31 11.05
CA LYS A 34 3.53 -17.87 9.67
C LYS A 34 2.68 -18.58 8.61
N ARG A 35 2.65 -19.92 8.64
CA ARG A 35 1.91 -20.74 7.66
C ARG A 35 0.40 -20.56 7.79
N LEU A 36 -0.10 -20.39 9.02
CA LEU A 36 -1.52 -20.17 9.27
C LEU A 36 -1.98 -18.84 8.70
N ILE A 37 -1.19 -17.77 8.87
CA ILE A 37 -1.48 -16.44 8.31
C ILE A 37 -1.59 -16.51 6.79
N GLU A 38 -0.65 -17.16 6.11
CA GLU A 38 -0.66 -17.30 4.65
C GLU A 38 -1.86 -18.12 4.14
N GLN A 39 -2.43 -19.00 4.97
CA GLN A 39 -3.63 -19.78 4.65
C GLN A 39 -4.92 -18.97 4.85
N ILE A 40 -5.00 -18.16 5.90
CA ILE A 40 -6.21 -17.43 6.29
C ILE A 40 -6.36 -16.11 5.54
N TYR A 41 -5.24 -15.43 5.27
CA TYR A 41 -5.25 -14.07 4.74
C TYR A 41 -4.65 -13.98 3.34
N GLU A 42 -5.12 -13.00 2.58
CA GLU A 42 -4.67 -12.71 1.24
C GLU A 42 -4.36 -11.22 1.05
N PRO A 43 -3.47 -10.87 0.11
CA PRO A 43 -3.18 -9.49 -0.20
C PRO A 43 -4.43 -8.80 -0.77
N ILE A 44 -4.57 -7.51 -0.48
CA ILE A 44 -5.61 -6.67 -1.07
C ILE A 44 -5.02 -6.04 -2.34
N PRO A 45 -5.58 -6.30 -3.54
CA PRO A 45 -5.10 -5.65 -4.76
C PRO A 45 -5.24 -4.13 -4.68
N ILE A 46 -4.31 -3.40 -5.28
CA ILE A 46 -4.43 -1.95 -5.39
C ILE A 46 -5.54 -1.62 -6.39
N THR A 47 -6.51 -0.84 -5.92
CA THR A 47 -7.59 -0.27 -6.72
C THR A 47 -7.64 1.24 -6.50
N GLU A 48 -8.30 1.95 -7.39
CA GLU A 48 -8.56 3.39 -7.24
C GLU A 48 -9.25 3.70 -5.90
N GLU A 49 -10.19 2.85 -5.48
CA GLU A 49 -10.89 2.97 -4.19
C GLU A 49 -9.91 2.93 -3.00
N TRP A 50 -8.93 2.02 -3.03
CA TRP A 50 -7.91 1.94 -1.98
C TRP A 50 -6.99 3.15 -1.97
N LEU A 51 -6.57 3.64 -3.14
CA LEU A 51 -5.76 4.84 -3.25
C LEU A 51 -6.47 6.05 -2.63
N LEU A 52 -7.74 6.25 -2.96
CA LEU A 52 -8.57 7.32 -2.39
C LEU A 52 -8.71 7.17 -0.87
N LYS A 53 -8.96 5.95 -0.39
CA LYS A 53 -9.02 5.63 1.04
C LYS A 53 -7.72 5.93 1.79
N PHE A 54 -6.57 5.88 1.12
CA PHE A 54 -5.26 6.25 1.69
C PHE A 54 -4.93 7.74 1.54
N GLY A 55 -5.84 8.55 1.02
CA GLY A 55 -5.64 9.99 0.86
C GLY A 55 -4.86 10.37 -0.39
N PHE A 56 -4.69 9.47 -1.36
CA PHE A 56 -4.24 9.88 -2.68
C PHE A 56 -5.28 10.82 -3.30
N LYS A 57 -4.79 11.90 -3.91
CA LYS A 57 -5.63 12.83 -4.65
C LYS A 57 -5.71 12.38 -6.10
N ALA A 58 -6.93 12.21 -6.59
CA ALA A 58 -7.18 12.06 -8.01
C ALA A 58 -6.95 13.40 -8.71
N ILE A 59 -6.12 13.38 -9.75
CA ILE A 59 -5.84 14.54 -10.58
C ILE A 59 -6.39 14.24 -11.98
N VAL A 60 -7.35 15.06 -12.40
CA VAL A 60 -8.03 14.90 -13.69
C VAL A 60 -7.38 15.85 -14.70
N GLY A 61 -6.61 15.29 -15.64
CA GLY A 61 -6.07 15.99 -16.80
C GLY A 61 -6.51 15.32 -18.10
N LYS A 62 -5.58 15.16 -19.06
CA LYS A 62 -5.80 14.30 -20.24
C LYS A 62 -5.88 12.80 -19.88
N LYS A 63 -5.44 12.44 -18.67
CA LYS A 63 -5.51 11.11 -18.05
C LYS A 63 -5.81 11.27 -16.56
N LEU A 64 -6.40 10.24 -15.95
CA LEU A 64 -6.58 10.12 -14.51
C LEU A 64 -5.31 9.53 -13.89
N TRP A 65 -4.76 10.22 -12.89
CA TRP A 65 -3.65 9.73 -12.08
C TRP A 65 -3.87 10.11 -10.61
N PHE A 66 -3.24 9.39 -9.71
CA PHE A 66 -3.37 9.56 -8.27
C PHE A 66 -2.02 9.99 -7.68
N THR A 67 -2.03 10.89 -6.69
CA THR A 67 -0.79 11.38 -6.06
C THR A 67 -0.92 11.51 -4.56
N ILE A 68 0.15 11.21 -3.82
CA ILE A 68 0.27 11.47 -2.38
C ILE A 68 1.65 12.06 -2.07
N PRO A 69 1.76 13.08 -1.21
CA PRO A 69 3.06 13.57 -0.78
C PRO A 69 3.79 12.53 0.08
N MET A 70 5.07 12.31 -0.25
CA MET A 70 5.96 11.48 0.56
C MET A 70 6.78 12.32 1.53
N THR A 71 7.44 13.35 1.02
CA THR A 71 8.25 14.33 1.77
C THR A 71 8.12 15.70 1.12
N GLU A 72 8.81 16.71 1.66
CA GLU A 72 8.92 18.01 0.99
C GLU A 72 9.52 17.83 -0.42
N GLY A 73 8.77 18.24 -1.44
CA GLY A 73 9.19 18.19 -2.84
C GLY A 73 9.20 16.81 -3.51
N ILE A 74 8.73 15.74 -2.86
CA ILE A 74 8.63 14.38 -3.42
C ILE A 74 7.21 13.82 -3.28
N GLN A 75 6.68 13.30 -4.38
CA GLN A 75 5.35 12.69 -4.47
C GLN A 75 5.46 11.24 -4.92
N LEU A 76 4.53 10.42 -4.44
CA LEU A 76 4.28 9.08 -4.95
C LEU A 76 3.03 9.15 -5.81
N ASP A 77 3.22 8.88 -7.08
CA ASP A 77 2.19 8.96 -8.08
C ASP A 77 1.83 7.56 -8.59
N TYR A 78 0.61 7.42 -9.06
CA TYR A 78 0.09 6.19 -9.64
C TYR A 78 -0.69 6.50 -10.92
N ASP A 79 -0.25 5.90 -12.02
CA ASP A 79 -0.91 5.96 -13.34
C ASP A 79 -0.91 4.56 -13.96
N ASN A 80 -2.07 4.15 -14.46
CA ASN A 80 -2.26 2.92 -15.24
C ASN A 80 -1.54 1.68 -14.67
N GLY A 81 -1.71 1.42 -13.37
CA GLY A 81 -1.14 0.24 -12.70
C GLY A 81 0.33 0.37 -12.29
N THR A 82 0.94 1.55 -12.45
CA THR A 82 2.36 1.77 -12.18
C THR A 82 2.56 2.93 -11.21
N PHE A 83 3.41 2.70 -10.20
CA PHE A 83 3.86 3.75 -9.30
C PHE A 83 5.12 4.44 -9.80
N TYR A 84 5.23 5.73 -9.54
CA TYR A 84 6.44 6.49 -9.80
C TYR A 84 6.68 7.55 -8.73
N LEU A 85 7.96 7.82 -8.47
CA LEU A 85 8.36 8.99 -7.70
C LEU A 85 8.49 10.18 -8.63
N SER A 86 7.91 11.31 -8.26
CA SER A 86 8.13 12.59 -8.92
C SER A 86 8.60 13.64 -7.92
N GLY A 87 9.38 14.60 -8.40
CA GLY A 87 9.83 15.75 -7.64
C GLY A 87 10.04 16.97 -8.53
N HIS A 88 10.26 18.14 -7.93
CA HIS A 88 10.40 19.42 -8.62
C HIS A 88 11.44 19.38 -9.75
N GLY A 89 11.01 19.07 -10.98
CA GLY A 89 11.83 19.24 -12.19
C GLY A 89 11.70 18.14 -13.22
N THR A 90 12.20 16.91 -12.97
CA THR A 90 12.49 16.02 -14.13
C THR A 90 12.76 14.55 -13.83
N HIS A 91 12.84 14.10 -12.57
CA HIS A 91 13.16 12.70 -12.28
C HIS A 91 11.91 11.90 -11.95
N ILE A 92 11.49 11.08 -12.92
CA ILE A 92 10.50 10.03 -12.75
C ILE A 92 11.26 8.73 -12.55
N THR A 93 11.15 8.12 -11.38
CA THR A 93 11.64 6.75 -11.15
C THR A 93 10.46 5.81 -11.11
N PHE A 94 10.45 4.83 -12.01
CA PHE A 94 9.46 3.76 -12.01
C PHE A 94 9.70 2.84 -10.81
N ILE A 95 8.62 2.55 -10.08
CA ILE A 95 8.64 1.59 -8.99
C ILE A 95 7.90 0.35 -9.47
N SER A 96 8.63 -0.76 -9.60
CA SER A 96 8.06 -2.06 -9.90
C SER A 96 7.73 -2.84 -8.63
N GLY A 97 6.84 -3.83 -8.72
CA GLY A 97 6.56 -4.76 -7.64
C GLY A 97 5.50 -4.33 -6.63
N ILE A 98 5.01 -3.09 -6.67
CA ILE A 98 3.88 -2.65 -5.85
C ILE A 98 2.57 -3.04 -6.54
N GLN A 99 1.97 -4.15 -6.11
CA GLN A 99 0.72 -4.69 -6.68
C GLN A 99 -0.43 -4.78 -5.67
N ASP A 100 -0.13 -4.67 -4.38
CA ASP A 100 -1.08 -4.83 -3.30
C ASP A 100 -0.86 -3.82 -2.17
N VAL A 101 -1.89 -3.67 -1.35
CA VAL A 101 -1.97 -2.66 -0.29
C VAL A 101 -0.82 -2.79 0.71
N HIS A 102 -0.49 -4.00 1.18
CA HIS A 102 0.58 -4.15 2.18
C HIS A 102 1.95 -3.76 1.62
N THR A 103 2.24 -4.07 0.36
CA THR A 103 3.48 -3.65 -0.30
C THR A 103 3.54 -2.13 -0.43
N LEU A 104 2.43 -1.48 -0.80
CA LEU A 104 2.34 -0.01 -0.85
C LEU A 104 2.55 0.63 0.54
N GLN A 105 1.93 0.07 1.59
CA GLN A 105 2.08 0.55 2.96
C GLN A 105 3.51 0.42 3.47
N ASN A 106 4.17 -0.71 3.19
CA ASN A 106 5.57 -0.92 3.55
C ASN A 106 6.47 0.05 2.80
N PHE A 107 6.28 0.21 1.49
CA PHE A 107 7.03 1.18 0.69
C PHE A 107 6.89 2.61 1.24
N TYR A 108 5.66 3.04 1.55
CA TYR A 108 5.42 4.38 2.09
C TYR A 108 6.10 4.56 3.46
N PHE A 109 6.02 3.57 4.35
CA PHE A 109 6.66 3.62 5.65
C PHE A 109 8.19 3.67 5.56
N GLU A 110 8.80 2.80 4.74
CA GLU A 110 10.26 2.74 4.56
C GLU A 110 10.84 4.07 4.05
N ASN A 111 10.10 4.78 3.20
CA ASN A 111 10.56 6.02 2.58
C ASN A 111 10.17 7.29 3.33
N THR A 112 9.16 7.23 4.22
CA THR A 112 8.66 8.44 4.92
C THR A 112 8.76 8.37 6.44
N GLY A 113 8.98 7.18 7.01
CA GLY A 113 8.86 6.92 8.45
C GLY A 113 7.44 7.03 9.00
N ARG A 114 6.42 7.21 8.13
CA ARG A 114 5.02 7.40 8.51
C ARG A 114 4.17 6.24 8.01
N GLU A 115 3.16 5.87 8.79
CA GLU A 115 2.18 4.87 8.37
C GLU A 115 1.27 5.41 7.27
N LEU A 116 1.08 4.63 6.21
CA LEU A 116 0.01 4.90 5.24
C LEU A 116 -1.31 4.37 5.80
N THR A 117 -2.07 5.25 6.42
CA THR A 117 -3.35 4.94 7.07
C THR A 117 -4.54 5.39 6.24
N LEU A 118 -5.71 4.83 6.55
CA LEU A 118 -6.96 5.30 5.99
C LEU A 118 -7.19 6.77 6.41
N VAL A 119 -7.70 7.59 5.49
CA VAL A 119 -8.24 8.91 5.82
C VAL A 119 -9.64 8.75 6.40
N GLU A 120 -9.98 9.58 7.38
CA GLU A 120 -11.32 9.67 7.97
C GLU A 120 -12.30 10.45 7.09
#